data_AF-A0A6L5PJA7-F1
#
_entry.id   AF-A0A6L5PJA7-F1
#
_cell.length_a   1.000
_cell.length_b   1.000
_cell.length_c   1.000
_cell.angle_alpha   90.00
_cell.angle_beta   90.00
_cell.angle_gamma   90.00
#
_symmetry.space_group_name_H-M   'P 1'
#
loop_
_entity.id
_entity.type
_entity.pdbx_description
1 polymer ?
#
loop_
_entity_poly.entity_id
_entity_poly.type
_entity_poly.pdbx_seq_one_letter_code
_entity_poly.pdbx_strand_id
1 'polypeptide(L)'
;MAVRSVGLLLMPSHREAAWRGAIGVAAKERGWTVTKARGDEAVRTPCPKIILVTDFQAVPLDAVDAWVVIGGGALEEVLNSALERRSDQLEAQRFASVRLGTASALIEAGAVVLDHEAYAADLPGLGLISPGVSALSTAPFSVDPAMAAPLAFYRNMPPTPGFSMVWPTSIFSYSLRREPTGGSPDIDLTGGARVLMHGPCFALPLGWWRVTVRFSVDPDEAAHLMFEWGAADDTTLYVGAFDTPGYYELVLDHFWNEPAPAELKISSERAHFMGRVVIEECRVELLPEMTDTFPGKR
;
A
#
# COMPACT_ATOMS: atom_id res chain seq x y z
N MET A 1 -33.77 2.37 5.92
CA MET A 1 -33.75 2.54 4.45
C MET A 1 -33.32 1.20 3.87
N ALA A 2 -33.90 0.71 2.78
CA ALA A 2 -33.48 -0.57 2.20
C ALA A 2 -32.12 -0.39 1.49
N VAL A 3 -31.13 -1.20 1.85
CA VAL A 3 -29.79 -1.22 1.21
C VAL A 3 -29.96 -1.63 -0.25
N ARG A 4 -29.51 -0.79 -1.18
CA ARG A 4 -29.57 -1.02 -2.64
C ARG A 4 -28.18 -1.17 -3.25
N SER A 5 -27.12 -0.79 -2.55
CA SER A 5 -25.76 -0.84 -3.06
C SER A 5 -24.80 -1.22 -1.95
N VAL A 6 -23.95 -2.20 -2.22
CA VAL A 6 -22.90 -2.65 -1.29
C VAL A 6 -21.57 -2.58 -2.00
N GLY A 7 -20.63 -1.81 -1.44
CA GLY A 7 -19.22 -1.88 -1.81
C GLY A 7 -18.58 -3.05 -1.09
N LEU A 8 -17.94 -3.95 -1.85
CA LEU A 8 -17.38 -5.18 -1.32
C LEU A 8 -15.90 -5.29 -1.68
N LEU A 9 -15.05 -5.34 -0.66
CA LEU A 9 -13.65 -5.71 -0.78
C LEU A 9 -13.48 -7.17 -0.33
N LEU A 10 -12.88 -7.98 -1.21
CA LEU A 10 -12.40 -9.32 -0.86
C LEU A 10 -10.89 -9.26 -0.65
N MET A 11 -10.42 -9.61 0.54
CA MET A 11 -8.99 -9.72 0.81
C MET A 11 -8.39 -10.94 0.12
N PRO A 12 -7.14 -10.85 -0.38
CA PRO A 12 -6.43 -12.01 -0.89
C PRO A 12 -6.41 -13.13 0.16
N SER A 13 -7.01 -14.26 -0.21
CA SER A 13 -7.07 -15.47 0.60
C SER A 13 -7.24 -16.67 -0.33
N HIS A 14 -6.99 -17.86 0.19
CA HIS A 14 -7.25 -19.11 -0.50
C HIS A 14 -8.77 -19.34 -0.76
N ARG A 15 -9.65 -18.68 0.01
CA ARG A 15 -11.12 -18.77 -0.10
C ARG A 15 -11.74 -17.67 -0.95
N GLU A 16 -10.96 -16.72 -1.47
CA GLU A 16 -11.48 -15.58 -2.24
C GLU A 16 -12.37 -16.03 -3.42
N ALA A 17 -11.95 -17.06 -4.15
CA ALA A 17 -12.70 -17.59 -5.29
C ALA A 17 -14.04 -18.20 -4.87
N ALA A 18 -14.06 -18.92 -3.75
CA ALA A 18 -15.28 -19.53 -3.21
C ALA A 18 -16.28 -18.46 -2.73
N TRP A 19 -15.80 -17.45 -2.01
CA TRP A 19 -16.59 -16.28 -1.62
C TRP A 19 -17.17 -15.55 -2.82
N ARG A 20 -16.33 -15.23 -3.82
CA ARG A 20 -16.79 -14.57 -5.06
C ARG A 20 -17.87 -15.39 -5.76
N GLY A 21 -17.71 -16.70 -5.85
CA GLY A 21 -18.69 -17.60 -6.46
C GLY A 21 -20.03 -17.60 -5.73
N ALA A 22 -20.01 -17.80 -4.41
CA ALA A 22 -21.23 -17.85 -3.61
C ALA A 22 -21.98 -16.52 -3.59
N ILE A 23 -21.25 -15.40 -3.52
CA ILE A 23 -21.84 -14.06 -3.61
C ILE A 23 -22.49 -13.84 -4.97
N GLY A 24 -21.85 -14.27 -6.06
CA GLY A 24 -22.41 -14.19 -7.40
C GLY A 24 -23.70 -14.99 -7.57
N VAL A 25 -23.76 -16.21 -7.04
CA VAL A 25 -24.97 -17.05 -7.03
C VAL A 25 -26.08 -16.39 -6.21
N ALA A 26 -25.78 -16.01 -4.96
CA ALA A 26 -26.74 -15.41 -4.05
C ALA A 26 -27.31 -14.08 -4.57
N ALA A 27 -26.46 -13.27 -5.21
CA ALA A 27 -26.87 -12.02 -5.85
C ALA A 27 -27.85 -12.29 -6.99
N LYS A 28 -27.52 -13.22 -7.90
CA LYS A 28 -28.38 -13.57 -9.04
C LYS A 28 -29.75 -14.08 -8.59
N GLU A 29 -29.80 -14.96 -7.60
CA GLU A 29 -31.05 -15.51 -7.05
C GLU A 29 -31.96 -14.44 -6.45
N ARG A 30 -31.37 -13.36 -5.92
CA ARG A 30 -32.09 -12.24 -5.28
C ARG A 30 -32.30 -11.05 -6.20
N GLY A 31 -31.94 -11.16 -7.48
CA GLY A 31 -32.09 -10.08 -8.46
C GLY A 31 -31.08 -8.93 -8.29
N TRP A 32 -29.96 -9.16 -7.62
CA TRP A 32 -28.84 -8.22 -7.52
C TRP A 32 -27.88 -8.40 -8.69
N THR A 33 -27.22 -7.32 -9.10
CA THR A 33 -26.11 -7.36 -10.05
C THR A 33 -24.77 -7.29 -9.33
N VAL A 34 -23.78 -8.05 -9.80
CA VAL A 34 -22.40 -7.96 -9.31
C VAL A 34 -21.55 -7.34 -10.40
N THR A 35 -20.97 -6.18 -10.12
CA THR A 35 -20.10 -5.47 -11.05
C THR A 35 -18.71 -5.29 -10.43
N LYS A 36 -17.69 -5.23 -11.28
CA LYS A 36 -16.37 -4.72 -10.84
C LYS A 36 -16.38 -3.21 -11.00
N ALA A 37 -15.84 -2.51 -10.03
CA ALA A 37 -15.66 -1.07 -10.15
C ALA A 37 -14.80 -0.75 -11.39
N ARG A 38 -15.32 0.11 -12.27
CA ARG A 38 -14.63 0.67 -13.43
C ARG A 38 -15.09 2.11 -13.60
N GLY A 39 -14.49 3.01 -12.82
CA GLY A 39 -14.85 4.42 -12.79
C GLY A 39 -16.34 4.67 -12.45
N ASP A 40 -16.85 5.82 -12.89
CA ASP A 40 -18.15 6.37 -12.49
C ASP A 40 -19.38 5.57 -12.99
N GLU A 41 -19.22 4.66 -13.96
CA GLU A 41 -20.34 3.90 -14.53
C GLU A 41 -20.98 2.93 -13.54
N ALA A 42 -20.25 2.49 -12.51
CA ALA A 42 -20.73 1.48 -11.56
C ALA A 42 -21.94 1.96 -10.72
N VAL A 43 -22.12 3.28 -10.55
CA VAL A 43 -23.04 3.83 -9.53
C VAL A 43 -24.45 4.13 -10.07
N ARG A 44 -24.66 4.25 -11.39
CA ARG A 44 -25.93 4.80 -11.94
C ARG A 44 -27.08 3.82 -12.22
N THR A 45 -26.90 2.52 -11.99
CA THR A 45 -27.94 1.50 -12.25
C THR A 45 -29.06 1.52 -11.20
N PRO A 46 -30.35 1.47 -11.58
CA PRO A 46 -31.49 1.49 -10.65
C PRO A 46 -31.72 0.18 -9.86
N CYS A 47 -31.07 -0.93 -10.24
CA CYS A 47 -31.20 -2.22 -9.57
C CYS A 47 -30.26 -2.35 -8.37
N PRO A 48 -30.60 -3.19 -7.36
CA PRO A 48 -29.69 -3.52 -6.29
C PRO A 48 -28.37 -4.11 -6.81
N LYS A 49 -27.24 -3.71 -6.24
CA LYS A 49 -25.92 -4.11 -6.75
C LYS A 49 -24.84 -4.28 -5.69
N ILE A 50 -23.91 -5.17 -6.01
CA ILE A 50 -22.63 -5.34 -5.32
C ILE A 50 -21.54 -4.81 -6.23
N ILE A 51 -20.74 -3.89 -5.72
CA ILE A 51 -19.59 -3.34 -6.43
C ILE A 51 -18.33 -3.97 -5.82
N LEU A 52 -17.70 -4.87 -6.57
CA LEU A 52 -16.42 -5.47 -6.19
C LEU A 52 -15.30 -4.44 -6.38
N VAL A 53 -14.65 -4.08 -5.29
CA VAL A 53 -13.60 -3.08 -5.25
C VAL A 53 -12.22 -3.72 -5.21
N THR A 54 -11.30 -3.13 -5.99
CA THR A 54 -9.92 -3.61 -6.11
C THR A 54 -8.87 -2.75 -5.45
N ASP A 55 -9.18 -1.48 -5.37
CA ASP A 55 -8.36 -0.36 -4.93
C ASP A 55 -9.34 0.72 -4.44
N PHE A 56 -8.88 1.58 -3.54
CA PHE A 56 -9.73 2.59 -2.92
C PHE A 56 -10.28 3.62 -3.91
N GLN A 57 -9.52 3.96 -4.95
CA GLN A 57 -9.88 4.97 -5.95
C GLN A 57 -11.02 4.54 -6.88
N ALA A 58 -11.37 3.25 -6.93
CA ALA A 58 -12.36 2.77 -7.89
C ALA A 58 -13.80 3.24 -7.59
N VAL A 59 -14.13 3.57 -6.33
CA VAL A 59 -15.48 3.94 -5.90
C VAL A 59 -15.42 4.91 -4.71
N PRO A 60 -16.05 6.10 -4.79
CA PRO A 60 -16.15 7.01 -3.65
C PRO A 60 -16.82 6.36 -2.42
N LEU A 61 -16.37 6.70 -1.21
CA LEU A 61 -16.88 6.12 0.03
C LEU A 61 -18.40 6.31 0.23
N ASP A 62 -18.96 7.39 -0.29
CA ASP A 62 -20.39 7.74 -0.20
C ASP A 62 -21.22 7.21 -1.38
N ALA A 63 -20.60 6.50 -2.34
CA ALA A 63 -21.27 6.00 -3.53
C ALA A 63 -22.09 4.72 -3.30
N VAL A 64 -22.00 4.11 -2.12
CA VAL A 64 -22.72 2.88 -1.76
C VAL A 64 -23.39 3.03 -0.40
N ASP A 65 -24.48 2.28 -0.17
CA ASP A 65 -25.24 2.35 1.09
C ASP A 65 -24.50 1.66 2.26
N ALA A 66 -23.62 0.70 1.96
CA ALA A 66 -22.84 -0.03 2.94
C ALA A 66 -21.52 -0.53 2.35
N TRP A 67 -20.49 -0.59 3.19
CA TRP A 67 -19.20 -1.21 2.89
C TRP A 67 -19.01 -2.50 3.65
N VAL A 68 -18.48 -3.51 2.96
CA VAL A 68 -18.09 -4.78 3.55
C VAL A 68 -16.68 -5.15 3.14
N VAL A 69 -15.88 -5.55 4.12
CA VAL A 69 -14.57 -6.18 3.91
C VAL A 69 -14.70 -7.64 4.33
N ILE A 70 -14.56 -8.56 3.38
CA ILE A 70 -14.43 -9.98 3.70
C ILE A 70 -12.93 -10.30 3.74
N GLY A 71 -12.45 -10.54 4.94
CA GLY A 71 -11.04 -10.67 5.30
C GLY A 71 -10.89 -10.82 6.81
N GLY A 72 -9.71 -11.18 7.28
CA GLY A 72 -9.49 -11.46 8.70
C GLY A 72 -8.29 -12.37 8.96
N GLY A 73 -7.74 -12.96 7.90
CA GLY A 73 -6.48 -13.71 7.97
C GLY A 73 -5.31 -12.84 8.43
N ALA A 74 -4.34 -13.51 9.05
CA ALA A 74 -3.06 -12.90 9.36
C ALA A 74 -2.43 -12.30 8.09
N LEU A 75 -1.61 -11.27 8.24
CA LEU A 75 -0.89 -10.61 7.14
C LEU A 75 -0.17 -11.64 6.24
N GLU A 76 0.38 -12.68 6.87
CA GLU A 76 1.07 -13.78 6.23
C GLU A 76 0.16 -14.56 5.25
N GLU A 77 -1.13 -14.76 5.56
CA GLU A 77 -2.06 -15.42 4.64
C GLU A 77 -2.33 -14.56 3.39
N VAL A 78 -2.51 -13.25 3.60
CA VAL A 78 -2.72 -12.28 2.50
C VAL A 78 -1.52 -12.28 1.57
N LEU A 79 -0.31 -12.28 2.13
CA LEU A 79 0.94 -12.31 1.37
C LEU A 79 1.16 -13.64 0.64
N ASN A 80 0.89 -14.78 1.29
CA ASN A 80 0.97 -16.08 0.62
C ASN A 80 0.00 -16.16 -0.55
N SER A 81 -1.25 -15.72 -0.35
CA SER A 81 -2.26 -15.68 -1.41
C SER A 81 -1.90 -14.72 -2.54
N ALA A 82 -1.15 -13.65 -2.23
CA ALA A 82 -0.60 -12.74 -3.24
C ALA A 82 0.54 -13.40 -4.04
N LEU A 83 1.45 -14.12 -3.38
CA LEU A 83 2.55 -14.88 -4.03
C LEU A 83 2.04 -15.97 -4.96
N GLU A 84 0.97 -16.68 -4.60
CA GLU A 84 0.37 -17.68 -5.50
C GLU A 84 -0.09 -17.06 -6.83
N ARG A 85 -0.34 -15.74 -6.85
CA ARG A 85 -0.80 -14.97 -8.02
C ARG A 85 0.30 -14.16 -8.68
N ARG A 86 1.47 -14.05 -8.04
CA ARG A 86 2.59 -13.18 -8.44
C ARG A 86 3.88 -13.93 -8.22
N SER A 87 4.60 -14.19 -9.30
CA SER A 87 5.88 -14.90 -9.24
C SER A 87 7.00 -14.12 -8.53
N ASP A 88 6.85 -12.81 -8.38
CA ASP A 88 7.81 -11.94 -7.74
C ASP A 88 7.31 -11.48 -6.36
N GLN A 89 8.21 -11.52 -5.37
CA GLN A 89 7.90 -11.19 -3.98
C GLN A 89 7.52 -9.72 -3.80
N LEU A 90 8.24 -8.80 -4.45
CA LEU A 90 7.98 -7.37 -4.33
C LEU A 90 6.63 -7.01 -4.97
N GLU A 91 6.31 -7.59 -6.12
CA GLU A 91 5.01 -7.46 -6.76
C GLU A 91 3.86 -8.05 -5.91
N ALA A 92 4.10 -9.18 -5.23
CA ALA A 92 3.14 -9.73 -4.28
C ALA A 92 2.90 -8.78 -3.09
N GLN A 93 3.96 -8.19 -2.53
CA GLN A 93 3.87 -7.19 -1.45
C GLN A 93 3.14 -5.92 -1.91
N ARG A 94 3.47 -5.37 -3.09
CA ARG A 94 2.76 -4.22 -3.68
C ARG A 94 1.28 -4.52 -3.85
N PHE A 95 0.94 -5.65 -4.45
CA PHE A 95 -0.44 -6.09 -4.63
C PHE A 95 -1.18 -6.24 -3.29
N ALA A 96 -0.56 -6.87 -2.28
CA ALA A 96 -1.12 -7.03 -0.95
C ALA A 96 -1.31 -5.67 -0.25
N SER A 97 -0.32 -4.77 -0.35
CA SER A 97 -0.37 -3.44 0.28
C SER A 97 -1.55 -2.62 -0.20
N VAL A 98 -1.86 -2.63 -1.51
CA VAL A 98 -3.04 -1.93 -2.07
C VAL A 98 -4.33 -2.45 -1.45
N ARG A 99 -4.43 -3.78 -1.25
CA ARG A 99 -5.60 -4.42 -0.64
C ARG A 99 -5.73 -4.06 0.83
N LEU A 100 -4.63 -4.13 1.56
CA LEU A 100 -4.58 -3.82 2.99
C LEU A 100 -4.84 -2.33 3.25
N GLY A 101 -4.27 -1.43 2.44
CA GLY A 101 -4.54 0.01 2.52
C GLY A 101 -6.01 0.33 2.25
N THR A 102 -6.58 -0.26 1.20
CA THR A 102 -8.01 -0.13 0.90
C THR A 102 -8.87 -0.66 2.05
N ALA A 103 -8.56 -1.84 2.59
CA ALA A 103 -9.27 -2.41 3.74
C ALA A 103 -9.20 -1.50 4.96
N SER A 104 -8.01 -0.98 5.28
CA SER A 104 -7.82 -0.06 6.40
C SER A 104 -8.72 1.16 6.30
N ALA A 105 -8.75 1.83 5.14
CA ALA A 105 -9.58 3.02 4.95
C ALA A 105 -11.09 2.69 4.99
N LEU A 106 -11.50 1.55 4.43
CA LEU A 106 -12.89 1.11 4.52
C LEU A 106 -13.31 0.81 5.96
N ILE A 107 -12.45 0.14 6.74
CA ILE A 107 -12.70 -0.18 8.15
C ILE A 107 -12.81 1.11 8.96
N GLU A 108 -11.91 2.06 8.74
CA GLU A 108 -11.93 3.38 9.38
C GLU A 108 -13.19 4.17 9.02
N ALA A 109 -13.69 4.04 7.78
CA ALA A 109 -14.97 4.58 7.34
C ALA A 109 -16.21 3.83 7.86
N GLY A 110 -16.03 2.80 8.69
CA GLY A 110 -17.13 2.03 9.32
C GLY A 110 -17.62 0.82 8.53
N ALA A 111 -16.81 0.27 7.62
CA ALA A 111 -17.14 -0.97 6.92
C ALA A 111 -17.33 -2.15 7.88
N VAL A 112 -18.27 -3.02 7.54
CA VAL A 112 -18.46 -4.29 8.25
C VAL A 112 -17.33 -5.25 7.87
N VAL A 113 -16.61 -5.74 8.86
CA VAL A 113 -15.55 -6.75 8.67
C VAL A 113 -16.14 -8.14 8.92
N LEU A 114 -16.00 -9.02 7.93
CA LEU A 114 -16.47 -10.40 7.99
C LEU A 114 -15.27 -11.33 7.83
N ASP A 115 -15.09 -12.22 8.79
CA ASP A 115 -14.03 -13.23 8.77
C ASP A 115 -14.14 -14.09 7.50
N HIS A 116 -13.07 -14.14 6.71
CA HIS A 116 -13.06 -14.93 5.47
C HIS A 116 -13.05 -16.43 5.77
N GLU A 117 -12.68 -16.84 6.99
CA GLU A 117 -12.79 -18.22 7.45
C GLU A 117 -14.20 -18.60 7.90
N ALA A 118 -15.10 -17.64 8.06
CA ALA A 118 -16.47 -17.92 8.42
C ALA A 118 -17.13 -18.89 7.41
N TYR A 119 -17.90 -19.86 7.92
CA TYR A 119 -18.71 -20.74 7.09
C TYR A 119 -19.89 -20.02 6.45
N ALA A 120 -20.27 -18.88 7.02
CA ALA A 120 -21.32 -18.03 6.51
C ALA A 120 -21.09 -16.58 6.95
N ALA A 121 -21.51 -15.63 6.12
CA ALA A 121 -21.44 -14.22 6.42
C ALA A 121 -22.77 -13.56 6.02
N ASP A 122 -23.29 -12.70 6.89
CA ASP A 122 -24.51 -11.94 6.60
C ASP A 122 -24.14 -10.68 5.83
N LEU A 123 -24.50 -10.64 4.55
CA LEU A 123 -24.22 -9.50 3.68
C LEU A 123 -25.45 -8.58 3.62
N PRO A 124 -25.30 -7.26 3.89
CA PRO A 124 -26.40 -6.31 3.83
C PRO A 124 -27.20 -6.42 2.52
N GLY A 125 -28.51 -6.67 2.64
CA GLY A 125 -29.43 -6.81 1.50
C GLY A 125 -29.42 -8.17 0.79
N LEU A 126 -28.40 -9.01 1.00
CA LEU A 126 -28.32 -10.37 0.47
C LEU A 126 -28.60 -11.44 1.53
N GLY A 127 -28.47 -11.10 2.81
CA GLY A 127 -28.64 -12.04 3.91
C GLY A 127 -27.44 -12.99 4.04
N LEU A 128 -27.68 -14.12 4.69
CA LEU A 128 -26.66 -15.13 4.97
C LEU A 128 -26.17 -15.82 3.68
N ILE A 129 -24.86 -15.76 3.44
CA ILE A 129 -24.18 -16.40 2.32
C ILE A 129 -23.11 -17.35 2.85
N SER A 130 -23.06 -18.56 2.31
CA SER A 130 -22.05 -19.57 2.62
C SER A 130 -21.21 -19.89 1.38
N PRO A 131 -19.87 -19.72 1.41
CA PRO A 131 -18.99 -20.01 0.29
C PRO A 131 -18.86 -21.50 -0.07
N GLY A 132 -19.57 -22.37 0.66
CA GLY A 132 -19.42 -23.81 0.58
C GLY A 132 -18.14 -24.29 1.27
N VAL A 133 -18.03 -25.60 1.42
CA VAL A 133 -16.79 -26.22 1.91
C VAL A 133 -15.83 -26.29 0.73
N SER A 134 -14.95 -25.29 0.62
CA SER A 134 -13.76 -25.47 -0.21
C SER A 134 -12.79 -26.36 0.57
N ALA A 135 -12.09 -27.27 -0.11
CA ALA A 135 -11.07 -28.08 0.54
C ALA A 135 -10.03 -27.13 1.15
N LEU A 136 -10.06 -26.97 2.46
CA LEU A 136 -9.13 -26.11 3.17
C LEU A 136 -7.72 -26.59 2.84
N SER A 137 -6.90 -25.69 2.31
CA SER A 137 -5.46 -25.94 2.28
C SER A 137 -5.02 -25.94 3.74
N THR A 138 -4.77 -27.13 4.28
CA THR A 138 -4.31 -27.31 5.67
C THR A 138 -2.80 -27.18 5.79
N ALA A 139 -2.11 -26.86 4.68
CA ALA A 139 -0.69 -26.58 4.72
C ALA A 139 -0.45 -25.30 5.53
N PRO A 140 0.42 -25.33 6.56
CA PRO A 140 0.74 -24.13 7.31
C PRO A 140 1.34 -23.09 6.36
N PHE A 141 0.79 -21.88 6.38
CA PHE A 141 1.36 -20.75 5.67
C PHE A 141 2.70 -20.40 6.29
N SER A 142 3.79 -20.71 5.60
CA SER A 142 5.14 -20.30 5.99
C SER A 142 5.57 -19.17 5.08
N VAL A 143 5.13 -17.95 5.40
CA VAL A 143 5.69 -16.76 4.77
C VAL A 143 6.98 -16.40 5.48
N ASP A 144 8.03 -16.13 4.71
CA ASP A 144 9.28 -15.59 5.25
C ASP A 144 8.98 -14.30 6.04
N PRO A 145 9.35 -14.19 7.33
CA PRO A 145 9.18 -12.97 8.11
C PRO A 145 9.71 -11.71 7.41
N ALA A 146 10.76 -11.83 6.58
CA ALA A 146 11.30 -10.73 5.79
C ALA A 146 10.30 -10.19 4.75
N MET A 147 9.37 -11.03 4.28
CA MET A 147 8.31 -10.61 3.37
C MET A 147 7.20 -9.83 4.11
N ALA A 148 6.88 -10.20 5.34
CA ALA A 148 5.84 -9.52 6.12
C ALA A 148 6.33 -8.20 6.75
N ALA A 149 7.61 -8.12 7.08
CA ALA A 149 8.19 -7.00 7.83
C ALA A 149 7.88 -5.60 7.23
N PRO A 150 7.98 -5.35 5.91
CA PRO A 150 7.71 -4.02 5.35
C PRO A 150 6.24 -3.59 5.39
N LEU A 151 5.33 -4.52 5.69
CA LEU A 151 3.88 -4.32 5.75
C LEU A 151 3.33 -4.59 7.17
N ALA A 152 4.21 -4.71 8.17
CA ALA A 152 3.85 -5.15 9.52
C ALA A 152 2.84 -4.23 10.23
N PHE A 153 2.72 -2.96 9.82
CA PHE A 153 1.71 -2.03 10.31
C PHE A 153 0.28 -2.48 10.03
N TYR A 154 0.06 -3.27 8.98
CA TYR A 154 -1.25 -3.85 8.66
C TYR A 154 -1.64 -5.05 9.52
N ARG A 155 -0.80 -5.47 10.48
CA ARG A 155 -1.19 -6.50 11.46
C ARG A 155 -2.34 -6.03 12.35
N ASN A 156 -2.44 -4.72 12.56
CA ASN A 156 -3.58 -4.08 13.19
C ASN A 156 -4.21 -3.14 12.16
N MET A 157 -5.50 -3.33 11.84
CA MET A 157 -6.22 -2.47 10.91
C MET A 157 -7.39 -1.79 11.64
N PRO A 158 -7.49 -0.45 11.63
CA PRO A 158 -6.50 0.48 11.07
C PRO A 158 -5.18 0.48 11.88
N PRO A 159 -4.04 0.84 11.25
CA PRO A 159 -2.77 0.93 11.96
C PRO A 159 -2.80 1.94 13.10
N THR A 160 -2.09 1.64 14.19
CA THR A 160 -2.03 2.51 15.36
C THR A 160 -1.00 3.62 15.13
N PRO A 161 -1.34 4.91 15.40
CA PRO A 161 -0.35 5.97 15.37
C PRO A 161 0.83 5.73 16.32
N GLY A 162 2.01 6.18 15.93
CA GLY A 162 3.30 5.89 16.56
C GLY A 162 3.91 4.55 16.13
N PHE A 163 3.23 3.76 15.30
CA PHE A 163 3.82 2.56 14.73
C PHE A 163 4.93 2.95 13.74
N SER A 164 6.10 2.34 13.90
CA SER A 164 7.23 2.52 12.98
C SER A 164 7.82 1.18 12.56
N MET A 165 8.43 1.16 11.38
CA MET A 165 9.16 0.01 10.87
C MET A 165 10.35 0.45 10.01
N VAL A 166 11.26 -0.48 9.76
CA VAL A 166 12.35 -0.29 8.80
C VAL A 166 11.99 -1.00 7.50
N TRP A 167 12.02 -0.26 6.41
CA TRP A 167 12.00 -0.78 5.06
C TRP A 167 13.42 -1.20 4.67
N PRO A 168 13.66 -2.50 4.44
CA PRO A 168 15.00 -2.95 4.08
C PRO A 168 15.43 -2.33 2.75
N THR A 169 16.71 -2.02 2.60
CA THR A 169 17.21 -1.40 1.37
C THR A 169 16.99 -2.28 0.13
N SER A 170 16.81 -3.58 0.29
CA SER A 170 16.56 -4.55 -0.78
C SER A 170 15.20 -4.44 -1.46
N ILE A 171 14.22 -3.74 -0.87
CA ILE A 171 12.89 -3.56 -1.50
C ILE A 171 12.80 -2.31 -2.38
N PHE A 172 13.87 -1.51 -2.44
CA PHE A 172 13.96 -0.34 -3.31
C PHE A 172 14.59 -0.71 -4.66
N SER A 173 14.25 0.06 -5.67
CA SER A 173 14.84 -0.04 -7.00
C SER A 173 15.95 0.98 -7.14
N TYR A 174 17.17 0.49 -7.38
CA TYR A 174 18.35 1.31 -7.63
C TYR A 174 18.65 1.32 -9.12
N SER A 175 18.79 2.53 -9.67
CA SER A 175 19.06 2.69 -11.09
C SER A 175 20.55 2.60 -11.36
N LEU A 176 20.94 1.64 -12.19
CA LEU A 176 22.22 1.63 -12.87
C LEU A 176 22.10 2.60 -14.05
N ARG A 177 23.14 3.39 -14.37
CA ARG A 177 23.05 4.46 -15.39
C ARG A 177 22.29 4.10 -16.67
N ARG A 178 22.42 2.85 -17.16
CA ARG A 178 21.75 2.35 -18.38
C ARG A 178 20.56 1.42 -18.10
N GLU A 179 20.38 0.95 -16.87
CA GLU A 179 19.32 0.02 -16.50
C GLU A 179 18.56 0.58 -15.28
N PRO A 180 17.24 0.81 -15.40
CA PRO A 180 16.47 1.46 -14.34
C PRO A 180 16.41 0.65 -13.03
N THR A 181 16.81 -0.63 -13.06
CA THR A 181 16.77 -1.59 -11.96
C THR A 181 18.04 -2.44 -11.92
N GLY A 182 18.34 -3.07 -10.78
CA GLY A 182 19.50 -3.97 -10.62
C GLY A 182 20.71 -3.37 -9.92
N GLY A 183 20.63 -2.11 -9.47
CA GLY A 183 21.68 -1.48 -8.68
C GLY A 183 21.71 -1.93 -7.22
N SER A 184 22.49 -1.22 -6.41
CA SER A 184 22.66 -1.49 -4.98
C SER A 184 22.46 -0.20 -4.17
N PRO A 185 22.23 -0.30 -2.84
CA PRO A 185 22.19 0.89 -1.97
C PRO A 185 23.48 1.69 -1.96
N ASP A 186 24.57 1.10 -2.44
CA ASP A 186 25.83 1.77 -2.73
C ASP A 186 25.87 2.25 -4.19
N ILE A 187 25.86 3.57 -4.36
CA ILE A 187 25.58 4.26 -5.62
C ILE A 187 26.76 5.18 -5.97
N ASP A 188 27.40 4.92 -7.11
CA ASP A 188 28.34 5.86 -7.74
C ASP A 188 27.57 7.06 -8.30
N LEU A 189 27.84 8.27 -7.85
CA LEU A 189 27.16 9.49 -8.33
C LEU A 189 27.60 9.92 -9.73
N THR A 190 28.77 9.48 -10.19
CA THR A 190 29.39 9.94 -11.44
C THR A 190 28.42 9.86 -12.62
N GLY A 191 28.43 10.88 -13.47
CA GLY A 191 27.54 11.01 -14.62
C GLY A 191 26.49 12.11 -14.45
N GLY A 192 25.49 12.13 -15.34
CA GLY A 192 24.44 13.16 -15.35
C GLY A 192 23.41 13.02 -14.23
N ALA A 193 22.54 14.04 -14.15
CA ALA A 193 21.34 14.05 -13.33
C ALA A 193 20.45 12.84 -13.65
N ARG A 194 20.03 12.11 -12.61
CA ARG A 194 19.21 10.89 -12.75
C ARG A 194 18.58 10.47 -11.43
N VAL A 195 17.59 9.58 -11.52
CA VAL A 195 17.11 8.83 -10.36
C VAL A 195 18.21 7.89 -9.88
N LEU A 196 18.46 7.89 -8.57
CA LEU A 196 19.44 7.03 -7.89
C LEU A 196 18.71 5.85 -7.23
N MET A 197 17.59 6.13 -6.57
CA MET A 197 16.75 5.17 -5.86
C MET A 197 15.28 5.59 -5.98
N HIS A 198 14.38 4.62 -6.10
CA HIS A 198 12.93 4.83 -6.00
C HIS A 198 12.21 3.60 -5.39
N GLY A 199 10.97 3.80 -4.94
CA GLY A 199 10.12 2.74 -4.38
C GLY A 199 9.90 2.84 -2.86
N PRO A 200 9.45 1.76 -2.20
CA PRO A 200 9.05 0.47 -2.77
C PRO A 200 7.67 0.49 -3.45
N CYS A 201 6.94 1.61 -3.38
CA CYS A 201 5.56 1.75 -3.89
C CYS A 201 4.56 0.87 -3.14
N PHE A 202 4.73 0.68 -1.83
CA PHE A 202 3.73 0.05 -0.99
C PHE A 202 2.64 1.05 -0.64
N ALA A 203 1.38 0.64 -0.75
CA ALA A 203 0.29 1.52 -0.34
C ALA A 203 0.34 1.74 1.17
N LEU A 204 0.35 3.00 1.58
CA LEU A 204 0.14 3.42 2.96
C LEU A 204 -1.35 3.78 3.11
N PRO A 205 -1.99 3.52 4.26
CA PRO A 205 -3.31 4.05 4.55
C PRO A 205 -3.27 5.56 4.74
N LEU A 206 -4.45 6.17 4.78
CA LEU A 206 -4.59 7.59 5.08
C LEU A 206 -3.92 7.96 6.42
N GLY A 207 -3.43 9.19 6.50
CA GLY A 207 -2.78 9.72 7.69
C GLY A 207 -1.44 10.40 7.41
N TRP A 208 -0.84 10.94 8.46
CA TRP A 208 0.48 11.56 8.40
C TRP A 208 1.57 10.50 8.51
N TRP A 209 2.41 10.40 7.49
CA TRP A 209 3.51 9.46 7.47
C TRP A 209 4.85 10.18 7.37
N ARG A 210 5.75 9.79 8.26
CA ARG A 210 7.14 10.21 8.27
C ARG A 210 8.01 9.16 7.62
N VAL A 211 8.90 9.60 6.74
CA VAL A 211 10.06 8.81 6.32
C VAL A 211 11.32 9.42 6.92
N THR A 212 12.16 8.57 7.51
CA THR A 212 13.51 8.91 7.98
C THR A 212 14.51 8.08 7.20
N VAL A 213 15.39 8.76 6.45
CA VAL A 213 16.41 8.14 5.61
C VAL A 213 17.78 8.43 6.19
N ARG A 214 18.54 7.38 6.47
CA ARG A 214 19.96 7.48 6.85
C ARG A 214 20.82 7.09 5.67
N PHE A 215 21.80 7.93 5.37
CA PHE A 215 22.69 7.74 4.24
C PHE A 215 24.05 8.38 4.50
N SER A 216 25.08 7.87 3.83
CA SER A 216 26.39 8.49 3.78
C SER A 216 26.65 9.08 2.41
N VAL A 217 27.31 10.24 2.36
CA VAL A 217 27.81 10.84 1.12
C VAL A 217 29.33 10.95 1.23
N ASP A 218 30.02 10.62 0.15
CA ASP A 218 31.44 10.90 -0.05
C ASP A 218 31.62 11.64 -1.39
N PRO A 219 31.41 12.96 -1.39
CA PRO A 219 31.43 13.78 -2.60
C PRO A 219 32.85 14.26 -2.94
N ASP A 220 33.21 14.28 -4.22
CA ASP A 220 34.40 15.02 -4.70
C ASP A 220 34.12 16.52 -4.80
N GLU A 221 32.92 16.85 -5.29
CA GLU A 221 32.29 18.17 -5.26
C GLU A 221 30.89 18.03 -4.68
N ALA A 222 30.29 19.13 -4.20
CA ALA A 222 28.97 19.14 -3.58
C ALA A 222 27.94 18.26 -4.32
N ALA A 223 27.46 17.21 -3.65
CA ALA A 223 26.42 16.33 -4.17
C ALA A 223 25.08 17.06 -4.06
N HIS A 224 24.47 17.39 -5.20
CA HIS A 224 23.16 18.04 -5.24
C HIS A 224 22.08 16.96 -5.37
N LEU A 225 21.45 16.63 -4.25
CA LEU A 225 20.47 15.56 -4.17
C LEU A 225 19.08 16.12 -3.94
N MET A 226 18.10 15.47 -4.57
CA MET A 226 16.67 15.72 -4.41
C MET A 226 16.02 14.49 -3.80
N PHE A 227 15.19 14.72 -2.78
CA PHE A 227 14.44 13.70 -2.07
C PHE A 227 12.96 14.02 -2.15
N GLU A 228 12.17 13.05 -2.59
CA GLU A 228 10.73 13.14 -2.75
C GLU A 228 10.07 12.04 -1.91
N TRP A 229 9.06 12.40 -1.13
CA TRP A 229 8.26 11.47 -0.31
C TRP A 229 6.78 11.73 -0.51
N GLY A 230 6.03 10.76 -1.04
CA GLY A 230 4.60 10.92 -1.31
C GLY A 230 4.06 9.87 -2.27
N ALA A 231 3.01 10.23 -3.02
CA ALA A 231 2.38 9.36 -4.01
C ALA A 231 2.27 10.07 -5.38
N ALA A 232 2.92 9.52 -6.41
CA ALA A 232 2.93 10.06 -7.76
C ALA A 232 3.31 11.55 -7.80
N ASP A 233 2.36 12.44 -8.15
CA ASP A 233 2.58 13.88 -8.28
C ASP A 233 2.37 14.66 -6.96
N ASP A 234 1.86 14.02 -5.91
CA ASP A 234 1.68 14.62 -4.58
C ASP A 234 2.82 14.19 -3.66
N THR A 235 3.85 15.04 -3.54
CA THR A 235 5.06 14.71 -2.76
C THR A 235 5.55 15.88 -1.92
N THR A 236 6.13 15.54 -0.78
CA THR A 236 7.00 16.44 -0.01
C THR A 236 8.42 16.38 -0.58
N LEU A 237 8.95 17.54 -0.94
CA LEU A 237 10.23 17.70 -1.62
C LEU A 237 11.29 18.33 -0.71
N TYR A 238 12.51 17.78 -0.74
CA TYR A 238 13.71 18.42 -0.20
C TYR A 238 14.83 18.40 -1.23
N VAL A 239 15.52 19.53 -1.40
CA VAL A 239 16.70 19.66 -2.26
C VAL A 239 17.86 20.18 -1.42
N GLY A 240 18.97 19.45 -1.42
CA GLY A 240 20.14 19.75 -0.60
C GLY A 240 21.45 19.62 -1.38
N ALA A 241 22.45 20.39 -0.96
CA ALA A 241 23.83 20.24 -1.42
C ALA A 241 24.67 19.67 -0.25
N PHE A 242 25.34 18.55 -0.49
CA PHE A 242 26.16 17.84 0.49
C PHE A 242 27.63 17.95 0.06
N ASP A 243 28.37 18.88 0.65
CA ASP A 243 29.75 19.23 0.28
C ASP A 243 30.81 18.60 1.19
N THR A 244 30.38 17.99 2.29
CA THR A 244 31.26 17.38 3.28
C THR A 244 31.02 15.87 3.32
N PRO A 245 32.06 15.02 3.21
CA PRO A 245 31.91 13.59 3.43
C PRO A 245 31.35 13.30 4.83
N GLY A 246 30.35 12.43 4.94
CA GLY A 246 29.76 12.12 6.24
C GLY A 246 28.44 11.39 6.18
N TYR A 247 27.89 11.14 7.37
CA TYR A 247 26.59 10.53 7.59
C TYR A 247 25.53 11.60 7.80
N TYR A 248 24.39 11.40 7.15
CA TYR A 248 23.27 12.32 7.15
C TYR A 248 21.98 11.58 7.48
N GLU A 249 21.06 12.31 8.09
CA GLU A 249 19.70 11.86 8.35
C GLU A 249 18.74 12.90 7.75
N LEU A 250 17.84 12.45 6.89
CA LEU A 250 16.76 13.27 6.33
C LEU A 250 15.43 12.79 6.87
N VAL A 251 14.59 13.73 7.29
CA VAL A 251 13.23 13.46 7.76
C VAL A 251 12.24 14.23 6.90
N LEU A 252 11.30 13.52 6.27
CA LEU A 252 10.21 14.12 5.49
C LEU A 252 8.88 13.61 6.01
N ASP A 253 7.93 14.53 6.19
CA ASP A 253 6.56 14.23 6.58
C ASP A 253 5.64 14.51 5.39
N HIS A 254 4.66 13.62 5.15
CA HIS A 254 3.67 13.80 4.11
C HIS A 254 2.32 13.23 4.56
N PHE A 255 1.21 13.82 4.10
CA PHE A 255 -0.14 13.41 4.47
C PHE A 255 -0.81 12.68 3.31
N TRP A 256 -1.21 11.43 3.55
CA TRP A 256 -2.03 10.66 2.63
C TRP A 256 -3.51 10.92 2.93
N ASN A 257 -4.22 11.53 1.99
CA ASN A 257 -5.66 11.74 2.07
C ASN A 257 -6.47 10.49 1.71
N GLU A 258 -5.84 9.53 1.04
CA GLU A 258 -6.40 8.23 0.68
C GLU A 258 -5.29 7.16 0.63
N PRO A 259 -5.63 5.86 0.69
CA PRO A 259 -4.64 4.82 0.51
C PRO A 259 -3.99 4.90 -0.88
N ALA A 260 -2.69 5.17 -0.92
CA ALA A 260 -1.94 5.31 -2.16
C ALA A 260 -0.52 4.75 -2.05
N PRO A 261 0.08 4.27 -3.15
CA PRO A 261 1.47 3.82 -3.18
C PRO A 261 2.43 4.91 -2.70
N ALA A 262 3.16 4.65 -1.64
CA ALA A 262 4.18 5.55 -1.14
C ALA A 262 5.52 5.29 -1.83
N GLU A 263 6.08 6.37 -2.38
CA GLU A 263 7.34 6.38 -3.08
C GLU A 263 8.31 7.31 -2.36
N LEU A 264 9.46 6.76 -1.96
CA LEU A 264 10.64 7.53 -1.64
C LEU A 264 11.53 7.52 -2.87
N LYS A 265 11.78 8.69 -3.43
CA LYS A 265 12.65 8.86 -4.61
C LYS A 265 13.82 9.77 -4.27
N ILE A 266 15.02 9.33 -4.65
CA ILE A 266 16.26 10.09 -4.49
C ILE A 266 16.86 10.28 -5.88
N SER A 267 17.14 11.51 -6.26
CA SER A 267 17.71 11.87 -7.56
C SER A 267 18.94 12.75 -7.40
N SER A 268 19.89 12.68 -8.33
CA SER A 268 20.91 13.71 -8.51
C SER A 268 20.37 14.81 -9.42
N GLU A 269 20.48 16.06 -8.97
CA GLU A 269 19.99 17.23 -9.69
C GLU A 269 20.96 17.73 -10.78
N ARG A 270 22.23 17.33 -10.66
CA ARG A 270 23.30 17.80 -11.54
C ARG A 270 24.22 16.65 -11.92
N ALA A 271 25.09 16.92 -12.88
CA ALA A 271 26.16 16.01 -13.21
C ALA A 271 27.24 16.03 -12.12
N HIS A 272 27.80 14.87 -11.81
CA HIS A 272 28.92 14.70 -10.89
C HIS A 272 30.08 14.03 -11.63
N PHE A 273 31.30 14.51 -11.39
CA PHE A 273 32.52 13.88 -11.92
C PHE A 273 32.93 12.65 -11.12
N MET A 274 32.79 12.72 -9.79
CA MET A 274 33.03 11.63 -8.86
C MET A 274 32.16 11.83 -7.62
N GLY A 275 31.84 10.75 -6.94
CA GLY A 275 31.18 10.78 -5.63
C GLY A 275 30.42 9.49 -5.37
N ARG A 276 30.04 9.28 -4.12
CA ARG A 276 29.34 8.08 -3.69
C ARG A 276 28.23 8.42 -2.71
N VAL A 277 27.10 7.73 -2.84
CA VAL A 277 26.02 7.74 -1.85
C VAL A 277 25.75 6.31 -1.42
N VAL A 278 25.63 6.07 -0.13
CA VAL A 278 25.20 4.78 0.41
C VAL A 278 23.94 4.98 1.24
N ILE A 279 22.87 4.28 0.88
CA ILE A 279 21.62 4.27 1.64
C ILE A 279 21.73 3.17 2.72
N GLU A 280 21.56 3.55 3.98
CA GLU A 280 21.79 2.64 5.11
C GLU A 280 20.47 2.14 5.71
N GLU A 281 19.54 3.06 5.96
CA GLU A 281 18.26 2.76 6.59
C GLU A 281 17.17 3.63 5.99
N CYS A 282 15.99 3.04 5.78
CA CYS A 282 14.76 3.77 5.53
C CYS A 282 13.75 3.34 6.59
N ARG A 283 13.33 4.27 7.44
CA ARG A 283 12.33 4.06 8.48
C ARG A 283 11.06 4.80 8.12
N VAL A 284 9.92 4.15 8.29
CA VAL A 284 8.60 4.72 8.03
C VAL A 284 7.78 4.64 9.30
N GLU A 285 7.11 5.75 9.64
CA GLU A 285 6.34 5.92 10.87
C GLU A 285 4.99 6.57 10.57
N LEU A 286 3.91 6.01 11.12
CA LEU A 286 2.60 6.66 11.15
C LEU A 286 2.59 7.63 12.33
N LEU A 287 2.47 8.92 12.05
CA LEU A 287 2.39 9.95 13.07
C LEU A 287 0.99 10.03 13.68
N PRO A 288 0.87 10.47 14.96
CA PRO A 288 -0.44 10.89 15.49
C PRO A 288 -1.01 12.02 14.63
N GLU A 289 -2.35 12.12 14.59
CA GLU A 289 -3.01 13.27 13.99
C GLU A 289 -2.39 14.55 14.55
N MET A 290 -1.82 15.37 13.66
CA MET A 290 -1.34 16.68 14.03
C MET A 290 -2.54 17.55 14.35
N THR A 291 -2.91 17.59 15.62
CA THR A 291 -3.89 18.54 16.16
C THR A 291 -3.22 19.91 16.12
N ASP A 292 -3.37 20.60 14.98
CA ASP A 292 -3.02 22.00 14.71
C ASP A 292 -1.96 22.60 15.66
N THR A 293 -0.70 22.40 15.34
CA THR A 293 0.36 23.34 15.70
C THR A 293 1.51 23.23 14.69
N PHE A 294 1.25 23.64 13.45
CA PHE A 294 2.36 24.05 12.57
C PHE A 294 2.75 25.49 12.90
N PRO A 295 3.89 25.76 13.56
CA PRO A 295 4.55 27.05 13.41
C PRO A 295 4.97 27.15 11.94
N GLY A 296 4.54 28.21 11.28
CA GLY A 296 4.57 28.34 9.82
C GLY A 296 5.89 27.99 9.15
N LYS A 297 5.76 27.55 7.89
CA LYS A 297 6.83 27.47 6.88
C LYS A 297 7.84 28.60 7.09
N ARG A 298 9.09 28.25 7.38
CA ARG A 298 10.26 29.13 7.26
C ARG A 298 11.08 28.66 6.08
#